data_AF-A0A519T9C4-F1
#
_entry.id   AF-A0A519T9C4-F1
#
_cell.length_a   1.000
_cell.length_b   1.000
_cell.length_c   1.000
_cell.angle_alpha   90.00
_cell.angle_beta   90.00
_cell.angle_gamma   90.00
#
_symmetry.space_group_name_H-M   'P 1'
#
loop_
_entity.id
_entity.type
_entity.pdbx_description
1 polymer ?
#
loop_
_entity_poly.entity_id
_entity_poly.type
_entity_poly.pdbx_seq_one_letter_code
_entity_poly.pdbx_strand_id
1 'polypeptide(L)' 'MLEPLFSFMIRVRVPSGVAPVPQWQRMHTLADAYASGTLKLTTRQTFQLHGVPKSDLPTLWRSAEAQYSGRAAAT' A
#
# COMPACT_ATOMS: atom_id res chain seq x y z
N MET A 1 -28.88 8.29 5.59
CA MET A 1 -28.41 7.73 4.32
C MET A 1 -27.07 7.11 4.62
N LEU A 2 -27.00 5.78 4.69
CA LEU A 2 -25.76 5.05 4.95
C LEU A 2 -25.31 4.54 3.59
N GLU A 3 -24.56 5.35 2.83
CA GLU A 3 -23.86 4.76 1.69
C GLU A 3 -23.01 3.59 2.23
N PRO A 4 -23.02 2.42 1.58
CA PRO A 4 -22.17 1.32 1.99
C PRO A 4 -20.72 1.82 1.97
N LEU A 5 -20.09 1.83 3.16
CA LEU A 5 -18.68 2.14 3.37
C LEU A 5 -17.84 1.04 2.71
N PHE A 6 -17.79 1.06 1.37
CA PHE A 6 -16.95 0.18 0.58
C PHE A 6 -15.52 0.67 0.72
N SER A 7 -14.84 0.15 1.73
CA SER A 7 -13.40 0.26 1.89
C SER A 7 -12.70 -0.93 1.24
N PHE A 8 -11.61 -0.65 0.55
CA PHE A 8 -10.77 -1.67 -0.07
C PHE A 8 -9.51 -1.90 0.77
N MET A 9 -8.92 -3.08 0.57
CA MET A 9 -7.62 -3.43 1.10
C MET A 9 -6.64 -3.60 -0.05
N ILE A 10 -5.49 -2.94 0.05
CA ILE A 10 -4.39 -3.10 -0.90
C ILE A 10 -3.27 -3.89 -0.22
N ARG A 11 -2.81 -4.94 -0.90
CA ARG A 11 -1.63 -5.69 -0.50
C ARG A 11 -0.48 -5.38 -1.45
N VAL A 12 0.60 -4.86 -0.89
CA VAL A 12 1.80 -4.52 -1.65
C VAL A 12 2.74 -5.72 -1.69
N ARG A 13 3.32 -6.02 -2.85
CA ARG A 13 4.32 -7.09 -2.98
C ARG A 13 5.68 -6.57 -2.53
N VAL A 14 6.31 -7.27 -1.59
CA VAL A 14 7.67 -6.98 -1.12
C VAL A 14 8.53 -8.21 -1.38
N PRO A 15 9.39 -8.21 -2.41
CA PRO A 15 10.30 -9.32 -2.66
C PRO A 15 11.18 -9.58 -1.43
N SER A 16 11.27 -10.85 -1.02
CA SER A 16 12.08 -11.30 0.13
C SER A 16 11.75 -10.61 1.47
N GLY A 17 10.63 -9.89 1.57
CA GLY A 17 10.27 -9.14 2.77
C GLY A 17 11.19 -7.96 3.10
N VAL A 18 12.13 -7.60 2.21
CA VAL A 18 13.10 -6.52 2.45
C VAL A 18 12.54 -5.20 1.93
N ALA A 19 12.30 -4.26 2.85
CA ALA A 19 11.86 -2.91 2.55
C ALA A 19 12.92 -1.90 3.00
N PRO A 20 13.60 -1.20 2.07
CA PRO A 20 14.49 -0.10 2.42
C PRO A 20 13.75 1.03 3.16
N VAL A 21 14.48 1.82 3.95
CA VAL A 21 13.92 2.93 4.74
C VAL A 21 13.05 3.89 3.89
N PRO A 22 13.44 4.31 2.67
CA PRO A 22 12.60 5.17 1.84
C PRO A 22 11.26 4.53 1.45
N GLN A 23 11.25 3.21 1.23
CA GLN A 23 10.03 2.46 0.95
C GLN A 23 9.12 2.40 2.18
N TRP A 24 9.68 2.16 3.36
CA TRP A 24 8.90 2.18 4.61
C TRP A 24 8.26 3.55 4.86
N GLN A 25 9.03 4.64 4.74
CA GLN A 25 8.52 6.00 4.91
C GLN A 25 7.39 6.29 3.93
N ARG A 26 7.54 5.87 2.67
CA ARG A 26 6.51 6.05 1.65
C ARG A 26 5.24 5.24 1.96
N MET A 27 5.37 4.00 2.40
CA MET A 27 4.22 3.20 2.85
C MET A 27 3.48 3.87 4.01
N HIS A 28 4.23 4.46 4.96
CA HIS A 28 3.63 5.19 6.08
C HIS A 28 2.84 6.40 5.59
N THR A 29 3.42 7.23 4.71
CA THR A 29 2.73 8.39 4.13
C THR A 29 1.46 7.98 3.37
N LEU A 30 1.51 6.88 2.62
CA LEU A 30 0.35 6.38 1.88
C LEU A 30 -0.75 5.85 2.82
N ALA A 31 -0.37 5.25 3.94
CA ALA A 31 -1.31 4.79 4.96
C ALA A 31 -2.08 5.94 5.59
N ASP A 32 -1.39 7.05 5.88
CA ASP A 32 -1.99 8.24 6.49
C ASP A 32 -2.84 9.04 5.48
N ALA A 33 -2.40 9.13 4.23
CA ALA A 33 -3.07 9.95 3.23
C ALA A 33 -4.31 9.30 2.60
N TYR A 34 -4.31 7.97 2.43
CA TYR A 34 -5.31 7.27 1.60
C TYR A 34 -5.96 6.05 2.26
N ALA A 35 -5.58 5.73 3.49
CA ALA A 35 -6.03 4.55 4.22
C ALA A 35 -6.33 4.91 5.68
N SER A 36 -6.46 3.91 6.55
CA SER A 36 -6.81 4.08 7.97
C SER A 36 -5.67 4.56 8.87
N GLY A 37 -4.55 5.05 8.32
CA GLY A 37 -3.36 5.43 9.11
C GLY A 37 -2.59 4.26 9.74
N THR A 38 -2.87 3.03 9.33
CA THR A 38 -2.21 1.83 9.86
C THR A 38 -1.66 0.95 8.76
N LEU A 39 -0.45 0.43 8.96
CA LEU A 39 0.15 -0.60 8.13
C LEU A 39 0.10 -1.95 8.83
N LYS A 40 -0.49 -2.96 8.20
CA LYS A 40 -0.46 -4.33 8.72
C LYS A 40 0.64 -5.13 8.04
N LEU A 41 1.57 -5.65 8.85
CA LEU A 41 2.54 -6.66 8.42
C LEU A 41 1.85 -8.03 8.39
N THR A 42 2.16 -8.83 7.38
CA THR A 42 1.55 -10.15 7.20
C THR A 42 2.55 -11.28 7.38
N THR A 43 2.03 -12.50 7.58
CA THR A 43 2.82 -13.74 7.67
C THR A 43 3.60 -14.06 6.39
N ARG A 44 3.25 -13.44 5.25
CA ARG A 44 3.99 -13.57 3.98
C ARG A 44 4.95 -12.40 3.75
N GLN A 45 5.38 -11.71 4.80
CA GLN A 45 6.36 -10.63 4.76
C GLN A 45 5.98 -9.49 3.79
N THR A 46 4.73 -9.08 3.82
CA THR A 46 4.20 -7.98 2.99
C THR A 46 3.40 -6.98 3.81
N PHE A 47 3.17 -5.79 3.23
CA PHE A 47 2.33 -4.74 3.80
C PHE A 47 0.89 -4.83 3.29
N GLN A 48 -0.06 -4.52 4.18
CA GLN A 48 -1.46 -4.30 3.84
C GLN A 48 -1.93 -2.94 4.34
N LEU A 49 -2.61 -2.22 3.44
CA LEU A 49 -3.30 -0.96 3.72
C LEU A 49 -4.80 -1.27 3.76
N HIS A 50 -5.47 -0.86 4.84
CA HIS A 50 -6.90 -1.09 5.07
C HIS A 50 -7.63 0.24 5.02
N GLY A 51 -8.94 0.21 4.74
CA GLY A 51 -9.77 1.41 4.81
C GLY A 51 -9.69 2.32 3.59
N VAL A 52 -9.22 1.84 2.44
CA VAL A 52 -9.02 2.69 1.24
C VAL A 52 -10.38 3.02 0.61
N PRO A 53 -10.76 4.30 0.48
CA PRO A 53 -11.99 4.69 -0.23
C PRO A 53 -11.92 4.37 -1.73
N LYS A 54 -13.05 4.04 -2.35
CA LYS A 54 -13.12 3.71 -3.78
C LYS A 54 -12.58 4.84 -4.68
N SER A 55 -12.79 6.10 -4.30
CA SER A 55 -12.32 7.29 -5.03
C SER A 55 -10.79 7.38 -5.08
N ASP A 56 -10.12 6.99 -4.00
CA ASP A 56 -8.68 7.16 -3.84
C ASP A 56 -7.88 5.94 -4.29
N LEU A 57 -8.56 4.80 -4.46
CA LEU A 57 -7.98 3.54 -4.90
C LEU A 57 -7.07 3.66 -6.15
N PRO A 58 -7.48 4.35 -7.24
CA PRO A 58 -6.62 4.48 -8.43
C PRO A 58 -5.37 5.34 -8.17
N THR A 59 -5.47 6.35 -7.32
CA THR A 59 -4.36 7.25 -6.97
C THR A 59 -3.37 6.52 -6.07
N LEU A 60 -3.86 5.83 -5.04
CA LEU A 60 -3.04 5.01 -4.16
C LEU A 60 -2.32 3.91 -4.95
N TRP A 61 -3.02 3.21 -5.85
CA TRP A 61 -2.40 2.19 -6.71
C TRP A 61 -1.25 2.76 -7.54
N ARG A 62 -1.48 3.84 -8.29
CA ARG A 62 -0.43 4.47 -9.12
C ARG A 62 0.76 4.95 -8.30
N SER A 63 0.50 5.51 -7.11
CA SER A 63 1.56 5.95 -6.21
C SER A 63 2.41 4.76 -5.74
N ALA A 64 1.78 3.65 -5.37
CA ALA A 64 2.47 2.43 -4.95
C ALA A 64 3.21 1.77 -6.12
N GLU A 65 2.61 1.74 -7.32
CA GLU A 65 3.20 1.19 -8.54
C GLU A 65 4.49 1.90 -8.95
N ALA A 66 4.53 3.24 -8.86
CA ALA A 66 5.74 4.03 -9.15
C ALA A 66 6.96 3.62 -8.29
N GLN A 67 6.74 2.95 -7.16
CA GLN A 67 7.82 2.40 -6.33
C GLN A 67 8.47 1.16 -6.94
N TYR A 68 7.71 0.39 -7.71
CA TYR A 68 8.09 -0.94 -8.21
C TYR A 68 8.33 -0.96 -9.72
N SER A 69 7.77 -0.02 -10.48
CA SER A 69 7.92 0.08 -11.94
C SER A 69 9.35 0.37 -12.40
N GLY A 70 10.24 0.78 -11.50
CA GLY A 70 11.68 0.97 -11.77
C GLY A 70 12.56 -0.28 -11.54
N ARG A 71 12.01 -1.43 -11.12
CA ARG A 71 12.79 -2.62 -10.79
C ARG A 71 12.20 -3.88 -11.41
N ALA A 72 12.15 -3.91 -12.74
CA ALA A 72 12.25 -5.18 -13.45
C ALA A 72 13.67 -5.72 -13.21
N ALA A 73 13.78 -6.97 -12.74
CA ALA A 73 15.02 -7.73 -12.57
C ALA A 73 16.07 -7.16 -11.59
N ALA A 74 16.18 -7.80 -10.42
CA ALA A 74 17.47 -7.93 -9.74
C ALA A 74 17.43 -9.19 -8.86
N THR A 75 18.01 -10.25 -9.45
CA THR A 75 18.37 -11.58 -8.93
C THR A 75 17.24 -12.56 -8.62
#